data_AF-A0A815HBF3-F1
#
_entry.id   AF-A0A815HBF3-F1
#
_cell.length_a   1.000
_cell.length_b   1.000
_cell.length_c   1.000
_cell.angle_alpha   90.00
_cell.angle_beta   90.00
_cell.angle_gamma   90.00
#
_symmetry.space_group_name_H-M   'P 1'
#
loop_
_entity.id
_entity.type
_entity.pdbx_description
1 polymer ?
#
loop_
_entity_poly.entity_id
_entity_poly.type
_entity_poly.pdbx_seq_one_letter_code
_entity_poly.pdbx_strand_id
1 'polypeptide(L)'
;MAHIFLKKKALYFLILFVLSSFCLTIFVINTTATTTTTTDTIIATISHLRAGTKRGVSFFPITAGIGRSAKRTVNTRKGKTKKKTCRPKRNILFLKTHKTGSSTIQNIFLRYGDRNNLTIVLPEKYNYFGHPQPFNRSMLLPRYNQNSLTSQNNIFAHHTRFNYEEMKSFMPNDTLFITILRDPVSLTESLFSYYNLKRLFGEDSSMHFLETFFSISPNVSAYHALSYRRHLRKFGRNQMSFDLGFAVENFDNLEAIQEFIQSIDSRFHFVMIADRMYESLVHLRHLLCWTVNDMIAFRHNARSDNNIEHFTDDLKQRIRLFNIADELLYKHFSDKLTRLTKKFGNGTMQKEISHLKSATKKMFHKCFKDEDSNTMIVNYRQNHTMSKTCHDLVIAELPYTDLLREKQSQHQTTTFII
;
A
#
# COMPACT_ATOMS: atom_id res chain seq x y z
N MET A 1 77.27 -1.12 -18.74
CA MET A 1 76.28 -1.95 -18.00
C MET A 1 74.92 -1.27 -17.77
N ALA A 2 74.82 0.05 -17.62
CA ALA A 2 73.54 0.74 -17.40
C ALA A 2 72.53 0.65 -18.58
N HIS A 3 73.01 0.58 -19.82
CA HIS A 3 72.15 0.58 -21.02
C HIS A 3 71.36 -0.73 -21.26
N ILE A 4 71.83 -1.85 -20.69
CA ILE A 4 71.17 -3.16 -20.80
C ILE A 4 70.06 -3.30 -19.75
N PHE A 5 70.21 -2.63 -18.60
CA PHE A 5 69.23 -2.65 -17.51
C PHE A 5 67.95 -1.86 -17.85
N LEU A 6 68.06 -0.73 -18.56
CA LEU A 6 66.89 0.03 -19.01
C LEU A 6 66.06 -0.71 -20.07
N LYS A 7 66.71 -1.40 -21.02
CA LYS A 7 66.00 -2.18 -22.05
C LYS A 7 65.22 -3.37 -21.48
N LYS A 8 65.75 -4.04 -20.44
CA LYS A 8 65.04 -5.13 -19.74
C LYS A 8 63.83 -4.64 -18.93
N LYS A 9 63.91 -3.46 -18.30
CA LYS A 9 62.76 -2.87 -17.58
C LYS A 9 61.65 -2.42 -18.52
N ALA A 10 61.99 -1.83 -19.67
CA ALA A 10 61.00 -1.43 -20.67
C ALA A 10 60.25 -2.63 -21.28
N LEU A 11 60.96 -3.73 -21.54
CA LEU A 11 60.36 -4.97 -22.03
C LEU A 11 59.42 -5.62 -21.00
N TYR A 12 59.77 -5.56 -19.71
CA TYR A 12 58.94 -6.09 -18.63
C TYR A 12 57.63 -5.30 -18.45
N PHE A 13 57.70 -3.96 -18.57
CA PHE A 13 56.50 -3.11 -18.54
C PHE A 13 55.60 -3.32 -19.76
N LEU A 14 56.18 -3.53 -20.95
CA LEU A 14 55.40 -3.81 -22.15
C LEU A 14 54.66 -5.16 -22.04
N ILE A 15 55.33 -6.19 -21.49
CA ILE A 15 54.72 -7.51 -21.27
C ILE A 15 53.60 -7.43 -20.24
N LEU A 16 53.79 -6.71 -19.13
CA LEU A 16 52.74 -6.50 -18.12
C LEU A 16 51.52 -5.74 -18.67
N PHE A 17 51.74 -4.75 -19.54
CA PHE A 17 50.66 -3.95 -20.13
C PHE A 17 49.85 -4.75 -21.17
N VAL A 18 50.51 -5.61 -21.94
CA VAL A 18 49.85 -6.52 -22.90
C VAL A 18 49.06 -7.59 -22.16
N LEU A 19 49.61 -8.16 -21.07
CA LEU A 19 48.91 -9.15 -20.26
C LEU A 19 47.70 -8.56 -19.52
N SER A 20 47.77 -7.32 -19.02
CA SER A 20 46.61 -6.66 -18.40
C SER A 20 45.51 -6.33 -19.41
N SER A 21 45.88 -5.92 -20.63
CA SER A 21 44.90 -5.65 -21.70
C SER A 21 44.21 -6.93 -22.18
N PHE A 22 44.94 -8.05 -22.27
CA PHE A 22 44.36 -9.36 -22.60
C PHE A 22 43.43 -9.90 -21.50
N CYS A 23 43.75 -9.65 -20.22
CA CYS A 23 42.87 -10.03 -19.11
C CYS A 23 41.55 -9.23 -19.11
N LEU A 24 41.63 -7.93 -19.43
CA LEU A 24 40.44 -7.06 -19.53
C LEU A 24 39.53 -7.47 -20.69
N THR A 25 40.09 -7.81 -21.85
CA THR A 25 39.28 -8.24 -23.01
C THR A 25 38.63 -9.59 -22.79
N ILE A 26 39.32 -10.55 -22.16
CA ILE A 26 38.72 -11.85 -21.79
C ILE A 26 37.60 -11.68 -20.76
N PHE A 27 37.75 -10.77 -19.79
CA PHE A 27 36.71 -10.48 -18.79
C PHE A 27 35.46 -9.83 -19.43
N VAL A 28 35.64 -8.91 -20.39
CA VAL A 28 34.54 -8.26 -21.13
C VAL A 28 33.83 -9.24 -22.08
N ILE A 29 34.56 -10.15 -22.72
CA ILE A 29 33.96 -11.18 -23.59
C ILE A 29 33.17 -12.21 -22.77
N ASN A 30 33.67 -12.63 -21.60
CA ASN A 30 32.95 -13.59 -20.75
C ASN A 30 31.70 -12.99 -20.09
N THR A 31 31.69 -11.70 -19.77
CA THR A 31 30.52 -11.00 -19.20
C THR A 31 29.44 -10.72 -20.26
N THR A 32 29.82 -10.43 -21.51
CA THR A 32 28.86 -10.25 -22.61
C THR A 32 28.26 -11.58 -23.09
N ALA A 33 29.02 -12.68 -23.05
CA ALA A 33 28.52 -14.01 -23.37
C ALA A 33 27.54 -14.58 -22.31
N THR A 34 27.75 -14.28 -21.03
CA THR A 34 26.87 -14.75 -19.92
C THR A 34 25.58 -13.92 -19.78
N THR A 35 25.62 -12.64 -20.17
CA THR A 35 24.44 -11.76 -20.14
C THR A 35 23.48 -12.02 -21.29
N THR A 36 23.98 -12.37 -22.48
CA THR A 36 23.13 -12.73 -23.64
C THR A 36 22.42 -14.08 -23.46
N THR A 37 23.08 -15.09 -22.88
CA THR A 37 22.44 -16.40 -22.62
C THR A 37 21.38 -16.35 -21.51
N THR A 38 21.50 -15.44 -20.54
CA THR A 38 20.53 -15.32 -19.43
C THR A 38 19.28 -14.53 -19.84
N THR A 39 19.39 -13.53 -20.72
CA THR A 39 18.22 -12.78 -21.21
C THR A 39 17.33 -13.60 -22.14
N ASP A 40 17.91 -14.43 -23.01
CA ASP A 40 17.13 -15.24 -23.96
C ASP A 40 16.39 -16.40 -23.26
N THR A 41 16.96 -16.94 -22.18
CA THR A 41 16.33 -18.01 -21.38
C THR A 41 15.15 -17.49 -20.56
N ILE A 42 15.19 -16.24 -20.08
CA ILE A 42 14.09 -15.61 -19.34
C ILE A 42 12.92 -15.25 -20.28
N ILE A 43 13.20 -14.81 -21.51
CA ILE A 43 12.17 -14.49 -22.51
C ILE A 43 11.47 -15.77 -23.02
N ALA A 44 12.20 -16.88 -23.19
CA ALA A 44 11.62 -18.16 -23.61
C ALA A 44 10.73 -18.83 -22.54
N THR A 45 10.98 -18.57 -21.25
CA THR A 45 10.18 -19.16 -20.16
C THR A 45 8.82 -18.47 -19.99
N ILE A 46 8.71 -17.20 -20.40
CA ILE A 46 7.47 -16.41 -20.31
C ILE A 46 6.51 -16.74 -21.47
N SER A 47 7.00 -17.19 -22.63
CA SER A 47 6.16 -17.55 -23.78
C SER A 47 5.53 -18.95 -23.68
N HIS A 48 6.13 -19.89 -22.94
CA HIS A 48 5.61 -21.26 -22.80
C HIS A 48 4.47 -21.44 -21.78
N LEU A 49 4.21 -20.45 -20.90
CA LEU A 49 3.09 -20.51 -19.94
C LEU A 49 1.73 -20.07 -20.52
N ARG A 50 1.66 -19.78 -21.82
CA ARG A 50 0.41 -19.37 -22.52
C ARG A 50 -0.27 -20.47 -23.35
N ALA A 51 0.23 -21.70 -23.38
CA ALA A 51 -0.37 -22.78 -24.18
C ALA A 51 -0.50 -24.12 -23.44
N GLY A 52 -1.75 -24.52 -23.17
CA GLY A 52 -2.16 -25.78 -22.51
C GLY A 52 -3.03 -25.47 -21.29
N THR A 53 -4.29 -25.88 -21.16
CA THR A 53 -4.87 -27.19 -21.48
C THR A 53 -6.38 -27.05 -21.70
N LYS A 54 -6.90 -27.46 -22.87
CA LYS A 54 -8.30 -27.82 -23.08
C LYS A 54 -8.35 -29.32 -23.40
N ARG A 55 -8.88 -30.12 -22.49
CA ARG A 55 -9.43 -31.48 -22.70
C ARG A 55 -10.57 -31.59 -21.67
N GLY A 56 -11.85 -31.77 -22.01
CA GLY A 56 -12.40 -32.70 -22.98
C GLY A 56 -13.00 -33.86 -22.19
N VAL A 57 -14.16 -33.66 -21.56
CA VAL A 57 -14.89 -34.73 -20.86
C VAL A 57 -16.05 -35.16 -21.73
N SER A 58 -16.05 -36.44 -22.06
CA SER A 58 -16.98 -37.17 -22.89
C SER A 58 -18.36 -37.31 -22.23
N PHE A 59 -19.41 -37.10 -23.03
CA PHE A 59 -20.78 -37.46 -22.71
C PHE A 59 -21.03 -38.91 -23.12
N PHE A 60 -21.55 -39.73 -22.19
CA PHE A 60 -22.24 -40.97 -22.52
C PHE A 60 -23.76 -40.74 -22.45
N PRO A 61 -24.55 -41.26 -23.40
CA PRO A 61 -26.00 -41.08 -23.40
C PRO A 61 -26.68 -42.17 -22.56
N ILE A 62 -27.68 -41.79 -21.76
CA ILE A 62 -28.61 -42.75 -21.16
C ILE A 62 -30.02 -42.43 -21.69
N THR A 63 -30.45 -43.38 -22.52
CA THR A 63 -31.80 -43.81 -22.91
C THR A 63 -33.03 -43.10 -22.34
N ALA A 64 -33.92 -42.77 -23.27
CA ALA A 64 -35.30 -42.35 -23.05
C ALA A 64 -36.15 -43.49 -22.46
N GLY A 65 -36.88 -43.17 -21.39
CA GLY A 65 -37.94 -44.00 -20.82
C GLY A 65 -39.22 -43.18 -20.72
N ILE A 66 -40.25 -43.61 -21.45
CA ILE A 66 -41.60 -43.05 -21.50
C ILE A 66 -42.32 -43.37 -20.18
N GLY A 67 -42.88 -42.34 -19.51
CA GLY A 67 -43.69 -42.50 -18.31
C GLY A 67 -44.73 -41.38 -18.18
N ARG A 68 -46.00 -41.75 -18.17
CA ARG A 68 -47.20 -40.90 -18.25
C ARG A 68 -47.39 -39.92 -17.09
N SER A 69 -47.92 -38.74 -17.46
CA SER A 69 -48.87 -37.85 -16.78
C SER A 69 -49.16 -38.05 -15.28
N ALA A 70 -48.84 -37.04 -14.48
CA ALA A 70 -49.64 -36.64 -13.31
C ALA A 70 -49.51 -35.12 -13.10
N LYS A 71 -50.59 -34.37 -13.38
CA LYS A 71 -50.73 -32.96 -12.99
C LYS A 71 -50.68 -32.87 -11.46
N ARG A 72 -49.58 -32.35 -10.92
CA ARG A 72 -49.46 -32.03 -9.50
C ARG A 72 -49.23 -30.53 -9.35
N THR A 73 -50.26 -29.84 -8.87
CA THR A 73 -50.31 -28.41 -8.59
C THR A 73 -49.22 -28.06 -7.57
N VAL A 74 -48.12 -27.44 -8.02
CA VAL A 74 -47.08 -26.94 -7.13
C VAL A 74 -47.50 -25.57 -6.61
N ASN A 75 -47.96 -25.58 -5.36
CA ASN A 75 -48.28 -24.40 -4.57
C ASN A 75 -47.00 -23.57 -4.36
N THR A 76 -46.89 -22.43 -5.04
CA THR A 76 -45.73 -21.52 -4.95
C THR A 76 -45.74 -20.79 -3.62
N ARG A 77 -45.26 -21.44 -2.56
CA ARG A 77 -44.83 -20.74 -1.34
C ARG A 77 -43.63 -19.87 -1.70
N LYS A 78 -43.87 -18.58 -1.92
CA LYS A 78 -42.85 -17.53 -1.94
C LYS A 78 -42.05 -17.61 -0.64
N GLY A 79 -40.93 -18.32 -0.67
CA GLY A 79 -39.94 -18.27 0.40
C GLY A 79 -39.44 -16.83 0.50
N LYS A 80 -39.85 -16.12 1.55
CA LYS A 80 -39.22 -14.86 1.94
C LYS A 80 -37.75 -15.16 2.19
N THR A 81 -36.88 -14.84 1.23
CA THR A 81 -35.43 -14.82 1.43
C THR A 81 -35.17 -13.83 2.57
N LYS A 82 -34.87 -14.34 3.77
CA LYS A 82 -34.42 -13.51 4.89
C LYS A 82 -33.21 -12.72 4.39
N LYS A 83 -33.36 -11.41 4.21
CA LYS A 83 -32.22 -10.50 3.96
C LYS A 83 -31.21 -10.79 5.07
N LYS A 84 -30.02 -11.30 4.71
CA LYS A 84 -28.91 -11.44 5.66
C LYS A 84 -28.62 -10.04 6.21
N THR A 85 -28.96 -9.81 7.47
CA THR A 85 -28.64 -8.58 8.17
C THR A 85 -27.15 -8.62 8.51
N CYS A 86 -26.36 -7.73 7.89
CA CYS A 86 -24.97 -7.56 8.29
C CYS A 86 -24.88 -6.63 9.49
N ARG A 87 -23.96 -6.90 10.42
CA ARG A 87 -23.69 -6.04 11.58
C ARG A 87 -22.46 -5.18 11.30
N PRO A 88 -22.49 -3.87 11.63
CA PRO A 88 -21.32 -3.00 11.50
C PRO A 88 -20.12 -3.57 12.25
N LYS A 89 -18.97 -3.62 11.57
CA LYS A 89 -17.71 -4.10 12.12
C LYS A 89 -17.05 -2.99 12.94
N ARG A 90 -16.52 -3.35 14.11
CA ARG A 90 -15.90 -2.42 15.06
C ARG A 90 -14.39 -2.67 15.24
N ASN A 91 -13.93 -3.89 14.99
CA ASN A 91 -12.55 -4.32 15.21
C ASN A 91 -11.76 -4.28 13.89
N ILE A 92 -10.88 -3.29 13.76
CA ILE A 92 -10.17 -2.94 12.53
C ILE A 92 -8.70 -2.68 12.86
N LEU A 93 -7.82 -3.36 12.15
CA LEU A 93 -6.42 -3.00 12.09
C LEU A 93 -6.13 -2.49 10.68
N PHE A 94 -5.89 -1.18 10.59
CA PHE A 94 -5.46 -0.53 9.37
C PHE A 94 -3.96 -0.26 9.41
N LEU A 95 -3.21 -1.06 8.65
CA LEU A 95 -1.79 -0.79 8.46
C LEU A 95 -1.62 0.33 7.44
N LYS A 96 -1.22 1.51 7.90
CA LYS A 96 -0.89 2.66 7.05
C LYS A 96 0.43 2.42 6.33
N THR A 97 0.39 2.42 5.00
CA THR A 97 1.59 2.58 4.17
C THR A 97 1.82 4.07 3.87
N HIS A 98 3.07 4.47 3.66
CA HIS A 98 3.43 5.86 3.45
C HIS A 98 3.03 6.35 2.05
N LYS A 99 2.49 7.58 1.96
CA LYS A 99 2.18 8.29 0.70
C LYS A 99 1.21 7.57 -0.26
N THR A 100 0.37 6.70 0.27
CA THR A 100 -0.68 5.94 -0.45
C THR A 100 -2.09 6.52 -0.24
N GLY A 101 -2.23 7.74 0.29
CA GLY A 101 -3.54 8.28 0.70
C GLY A 101 -4.04 7.70 2.03
N SER A 102 -3.18 7.04 2.79
CA SER A 102 -3.52 6.39 4.06
C SER A 102 -4.01 7.34 5.15
N SER A 103 -3.66 8.64 5.15
CA SER A 103 -4.23 9.64 6.08
C SER A 103 -5.74 9.82 5.87
N THR A 104 -6.22 9.78 4.62
CA THR A 104 -7.66 9.85 4.31
C THR A 104 -8.40 8.65 4.90
N ILE A 105 -7.84 7.46 4.75
CA ILE A 105 -8.44 6.22 5.27
C ILE A 105 -8.37 6.16 6.79
N GLN A 106 -7.26 6.62 7.39
CA GLN A 106 -7.15 6.77 8.83
C GLN A 106 -8.24 7.70 9.37
N ASN A 107 -8.49 8.86 8.74
CA ASN A 107 -9.54 9.77 9.19
C ASN A 107 -10.91 9.06 9.23
N ILE A 108 -11.26 8.28 8.20
CA ILE A 108 -12.49 7.45 8.19
C ILE A 108 -12.57 6.57 9.44
N PHE A 109 -11.50 5.84 9.76
CA PHE A 109 -11.48 4.94 10.92
C PHE A 109 -11.50 5.68 12.26
N LEU A 110 -10.72 6.75 12.41
CA LEU A 110 -10.69 7.54 13.65
C LEU A 110 -12.04 8.19 13.94
N ARG A 111 -12.70 8.77 12.92
CA ARG A 111 -14.04 9.35 13.07
C ARG A 111 -15.09 8.31 13.46
N TYR A 112 -15.04 7.14 12.84
CA TYR A 112 -15.95 6.06 13.20
C TYR A 112 -15.71 5.60 14.65
N GLY A 113 -14.44 5.47 15.05
CA GLY A 113 -14.07 5.15 16.42
C GLY A 113 -14.58 6.17 17.43
N ASP A 114 -14.31 7.47 17.19
CA ASP A 114 -14.76 8.57 18.04
C ASP A 114 -16.28 8.62 18.18
N ARG A 115 -17.02 8.53 17.06
CA ARG A 115 -18.49 8.59 17.08
C ARG A 115 -19.13 7.42 17.81
N ASN A 116 -18.49 6.25 17.81
CA ASN A 116 -19.05 5.02 18.38
C ASN A 116 -18.39 4.65 19.73
N ASN A 117 -17.67 5.58 20.36
CA ASN A 117 -16.95 5.40 21.62
C ASN A 117 -16.11 4.12 21.63
N LEU A 118 -15.36 3.89 20.56
CA LEU A 118 -14.47 2.73 20.42
C LEU A 118 -13.10 3.01 21.02
N THR A 119 -12.44 1.98 21.54
CA THR A 119 -11.05 2.08 21.96
C THR A 119 -10.15 2.11 20.74
N ILE A 120 -9.57 3.28 20.47
CA ILE A 120 -8.56 3.47 19.44
C ILE A 120 -7.18 3.31 20.08
N VAL A 121 -6.35 2.45 19.50
CA VAL A 121 -4.98 2.20 19.95
C VAL A 121 -4.09 3.33 19.46
N LEU A 122 -3.67 4.19 20.39
CA LEU A 122 -2.95 5.44 20.10
C LEU A 122 -1.50 5.38 20.60
N PRO A 123 -0.52 5.88 19.82
CA PRO A 123 0.85 5.99 20.30
C PRO A 123 0.93 7.01 21.43
N GLU A 124 1.91 6.86 22.33
CA GLU A 124 2.10 7.78 23.46
C GLU A 124 2.29 9.22 23.00
N LYS A 125 3.11 9.41 21.96
CA LYS A 125 3.43 10.71 21.38
C LYS A 125 3.33 10.66 19.85
N TYR A 126 2.97 11.80 19.26
CA TYR A 126 2.87 11.98 17.82
C TYR A 126 1.95 10.94 17.16
N ASN A 127 2.41 10.27 16.10
CA ASN A 127 1.59 9.40 15.25
C ASN A 127 2.27 8.10 14.80
N TYR A 128 3.30 7.62 15.53
CA TYR A 128 4.05 6.41 15.19
C TYR A 128 4.12 5.40 16.34
N PHE A 129 3.96 4.12 16.00
CA PHE A 129 4.42 2.99 16.79
C PHE A 129 5.67 2.42 16.13
N GLY A 130 6.85 2.76 16.64
CA GLY A 130 8.12 2.35 16.05
C GLY A 130 8.35 2.98 14.67
N HIS A 131 8.95 2.23 13.76
CA HIS A 131 9.55 2.66 12.47
C HIS A 131 10.94 3.33 12.64
N PRO A 132 12.02 2.74 12.10
CA PRO A 132 12.06 1.63 11.13
C PRO A 132 11.90 0.23 11.73
N GLN A 133 11.88 0.09 13.07
CA GLN A 133 11.72 -1.21 13.70
C GLN A 133 10.30 -1.75 13.53
N PRO A 134 10.12 -3.07 13.31
CA PRO A 134 8.82 -3.72 13.33
C PRO A 134 8.06 -3.44 14.63
N PHE A 135 6.74 -3.42 14.54
CA PHE A 135 5.88 -3.30 15.69
C PHE A 135 6.19 -4.39 16.72
N ASN A 136 6.24 -3.99 17.98
CA ASN A 136 6.29 -4.88 19.12
C ASN A 136 5.27 -4.39 20.16
N ARG A 137 4.55 -5.29 20.81
CA ARG A 137 3.52 -4.90 21.79
C ARG A 137 4.08 -4.13 23.00
N SER A 138 5.39 -4.20 23.26
CA SER A 138 6.05 -3.34 24.27
C SER A 138 5.97 -1.84 23.94
N MET A 139 5.66 -1.48 22.69
CA MET A 139 5.42 -0.10 22.27
C MET A 139 4.01 0.41 22.66
N LEU A 140 3.13 -0.48 23.13
CA LEU A 140 1.79 -0.11 23.57
C LEU A 140 1.84 0.52 24.96
N LEU A 141 1.00 1.53 25.16
CA LEU A 141 0.69 1.99 26.51
C LEU A 141 0.09 0.84 27.34
N PRO A 142 0.36 0.77 28.66
CA PRO A 142 -0.11 -0.31 29.51
C PRO A 142 -1.62 -0.60 29.36
N ARG A 143 -2.44 0.43 29.18
CA ARG A 143 -3.89 0.32 28.98
C ARG A 143 -4.34 -0.52 27.77
N TYR A 144 -3.50 -0.68 26.74
CA TYR A 144 -3.84 -1.50 25.58
C TYR A 144 -3.29 -2.93 25.67
N ASN A 145 -2.39 -3.19 26.63
CA ASN A 145 -1.73 -4.47 26.82
C ASN A 145 -2.45 -5.35 27.86
N GLN A 146 -3.56 -4.87 28.44
CA GLN A 146 -4.30 -5.62 29.45
C GLN A 146 -5.35 -6.52 28.81
N ASN A 147 -5.31 -7.81 29.16
CA ASN A 147 -6.41 -8.76 28.98
C ASN A 147 -7.57 -8.45 29.93
N SER A 148 -7.96 -7.18 30.06
CA SER A 148 -9.14 -6.82 30.83
C SER A 148 -10.37 -7.24 30.04
N LEU A 149 -11.22 -8.07 30.64
CA LEU A 149 -12.52 -8.49 30.10
C LEU A 149 -13.41 -7.30 29.71
N THR A 150 -13.09 -6.08 30.17
CA THR A 150 -13.91 -4.87 30.01
C THR A 150 -13.37 -3.86 28.99
N SER A 151 -12.15 -4.02 28.44
CA SER A 151 -11.55 -3.02 27.53
C SER A 151 -10.91 -3.70 26.32
N GLN A 152 -11.68 -3.86 25.24
CA GLN A 152 -11.18 -4.45 23.99
C GLN A 152 -10.68 -3.35 23.05
N ASN A 153 -9.46 -3.51 22.54
CA ASN A 153 -8.93 -2.69 21.46
C ASN A 153 -9.79 -2.83 20.20
N ASN A 154 -10.26 -1.74 19.62
CA ASN A 154 -11.15 -1.79 18.46
C ASN A 154 -10.45 -1.31 17.19
N ILE A 155 -9.78 -0.16 17.22
CA ILE A 155 -9.19 0.43 16.00
C ILE A 155 -7.71 0.67 16.20
N PHE A 156 -6.89 0.10 15.33
CA PHE A 156 -5.48 0.48 15.15
C PHE A 156 -5.31 1.10 13.78
N ALA A 157 -4.81 2.34 13.70
CA ALA A 157 -4.73 3.07 12.42
C ALA A 157 -3.57 4.08 12.35
N HIS A 158 -2.46 3.85 13.04
CA HIS A 158 -1.30 4.76 13.06
C HIS A 158 -0.08 4.16 12.35
N HIS A 159 0.91 4.99 12.03
CA HIS A 159 2.09 4.53 11.31
C HIS A 159 2.88 3.54 12.14
N THR A 160 3.25 2.42 11.53
CA THR A 160 4.10 1.40 12.13
C THR A 160 4.68 0.53 11.02
N ARG A 161 5.63 -0.34 11.37
CA ARG A 161 6.09 -1.40 10.48
C ARG A 161 5.43 -2.71 10.91
N PHE A 162 4.77 -3.40 9.99
CA PHE A 162 3.92 -4.53 10.30
C PHE A 162 4.67 -5.67 10.99
N ASN A 163 4.03 -6.22 12.01
CA ASN A 163 4.39 -7.51 12.60
C ASN A 163 3.09 -8.21 12.97
N TYR A 164 2.70 -9.21 12.17
CA TYR A 164 1.40 -9.84 12.30
C TYR A 164 1.19 -10.51 13.66
N GLU A 165 2.17 -11.26 14.17
CA GLU A 165 2.01 -12.01 15.41
C GLU A 165 1.83 -11.08 16.61
N GLU A 166 2.65 -10.03 16.69
CA GLU A 166 2.56 -9.02 17.74
C GLU A 166 1.23 -8.25 17.64
N MET A 167 0.81 -7.88 16.42
CA MET A 167 -0.41 -7.11 16.20
C MET A 167 -1.70 -7.89 16.43
N LYS A 168 -1.73 -9.16 16.03
CA LYS A 168 -2.87 -10.05 16.27
C LYS A 168 -3.06 -10.31 17.77
N SER A 169 -1.98 -10.35 18.55
CA SER A 169 -2.04 -10.74 19.95
C SER A 169 -2.85 -9.79 20.85
N PHE A 170 -2.89 -8.49 20.55
CA PHE A 170 -3.61 -7.49 21.37
C PHE A 170 -4.96 -7.06 20.77
N MET A 171 -5.23 -7.47 19.53
CA MET A 171 -6.49 -7.16 18.84
C MET A 171 -7.48 -8.32 19.01
N PRO A 172 -8.80 -8.06 19.06
CA PRO A 172 -9.82 -9.10 19.10
C PRO A 172 -9.72 -10.08 17.93
N ASN A 173 -10.11 -11.34 18.14
CA ASN A 173 -10.00 -12.41 17.13
C ASN A 173 -10.76 -12.12 15.82
N ASP A 174 -11.83 -11.32 15.86
CA ASP A 174 -12.64 -10.95 14.69
C ASP A 174 -12.15 -9.67 13.99
N THR A 175 -10.94 -9.20 14.32
CA THR A 175 -10.33 -8.01 13.73
C THR A 175 -10.10 -8.17 12.24
N LEU A 176 -10.55 -7.18 11.48
CA LEU A 176 -10.30 -7.07 10.04
C LEU A 176 -8.98 -6.34 9.79
N PHE A 177 -8.02 -7.06 9.20
CA PHE A 177 -6.75 -6.52 8.74
C PHE A 177 -6.92 -5.88 7.37
N ILE A 178 -6.66 -4.58 7.29
CA ILE A 178 -6.81 -3.75 6.11
C ILE A 178 -5.52 -2.97 5.87
N THR A 179 -5.15 -2.76 4.62
CA THR A 179 -4.08 -1.84 4.23
C THR A 179 -4.42 -1.19 2.91
N ILE A 180 -3.54 -0.31 2.41
CA ILE A 180 -3.70 0.38 1.15
C ILE A 180 -2.36 0.41 0.41
N LEU A 181 -2.39 0.24 -0.90
CA LEU A 181 -1.25 0.33 -1.79
C LEU A 181 -1.49 1.42 -2.85
N ARG A 182 -0.42 1.84 -3.50
CA ARG A 182 -0.43 2.80 -4.61
C ARG A 182 0.53 2.32 -5.68
N ASP A 183 0.26 2.68 -6.92
CA ASP A 183 1.20 2.48 -8.02
C ASP A 183 2.63 2.95 -7.64
N PRO A 184 3.67 2.10 -7.75
CA PRO A 184 5.02 2.45 -7.30
C PRO A 184 5.60 3.71 -7.94
N VAL A 185 5.27 3.99 -9.20
CA VAL A 185 5.72 5.20 -9.90
C VAL A 185 5.08 6.45 -9.28
N SER A 186 3.76 6.43 -9.12
CA SER A 186 3.01 7.49 -8.46
C SER A 186 3.40 7.68 -6.99
N LEU A 187 3.80 6.60 -6.32
CA LEU A 187 4.31 6.62 -4.96
C LEU A 187 5.69 7.31 -4.89
N THR A 188 6.61 6.94 -5.78
CA THR A 188 7.94 7.56 -5.89
C THR A 188 7.81 9.06 -6.12
N GLU A 189 6.99 9.51 -7.07
CA GLU A 189 6.71 10.93 -7.31
C GLU A 189 6.27 11.64 -6.02
N SER A 190 5.33 11.03 -5.30
CA SER A 190 4.75 11.62 -4.09
C SER A 190 5.73 11.68 -2.93
N LEU A 191 6.59 10.66 -2.76
CA LEU A 191 7.65 10.64 -1.74
C LEU A 191 8.72 11.69 -2.05
N PHE A 192 9.17 11.77 -3.29
CA PHE A 192 10.25 12.67 -3.70
C PHE A 192 9.88 14.13 -3.51
N SER A 193 8.67 14.49 -3.92
CA SER A 193 8.12 15.82 -3.69
C SER A 193 7.91 16.11 -2.20
N TYR A 194 7.33 15.19 -1.43
CA TYR A 194 7.04 15.42 -0.02
C TYR A 194 8.29 15.64 0.83
N TYR A 195 9.36 14.89 0.56
CA TYR A 195 10.63 15.04 1.27
C TYR A 195 11.58 16.04 0.61
N ASN A 196 11.11 16.75 -0.42
CA ASN A 196 11.87 17.76 -1.15
C ASN A 196 13.26 17.26 -1.57
N LEU A 197 13.32 16.04 -2.15
CA LEU A 197 14.58 15.35 -2.41
C LEU A 197 15.53 16.14 -3.31
N LYS A 198 15.02 17.03 -4.16
CA LYS A 198 15.83 17.95 -5.00
C LYS A 198 16.90 18.71 -4.20
N ARG A 199 16.54 19.20 -3.01
CA ARG A 199 17.45 19.98 -2.13
C ARG A 199 18.58 19.14 -1.53
N LEU A 200 18.37 17.83 -1.39
CA LEU A 200 19.37 16.93 -0.79
C LEU A 200 20.51 16.58 -1.72
N PHE A 201 20.30 16.75 -3.03
CA PHE A 201 21.28 16.42 -4.05
C PHE A 201 21.74 17.65 -4.84
N GLY A 202 21.38 18.86 -4.38
CA GLY A 202 21.82 20.11 -5.00
C GLY A 202 21.19 20.38 -6.37
N GLU A 203 20.04 19.76 -6.66
CA GLU A 203 19.36 19.87 -7.94
C GLU A 203 18.16 20.83 -7.86
N ASP A 204 17.99 21.66 -8.88
CA ASP A 204 16.85 22.59 -8.96
C ASP A 204 15.58 21.91 -9.51
N SER A 205 15.75 20.82 -10.28
CA SER A 205 14.68 20.07 -10.93
C SER A 205 14.50 18.66 -10.33
N SER A 206 13.30 18.38 -9.83
CA SER A 206 12.91 17.04 -9.35
C SER A 206 13.03 15.98 -10.46
N MET A 207 12.70 16.37 -11.69
CA MET A 207 12.78 15.52 -12.88
C MET A 207 14.23 15.16 -13.21
N HIS A 208 15.11 16.15 -13.28
CA HIS A 208 16.52 15.91 -13.60
C HIS A 208 17.21 15.03 -12.55
N PHE A 209 16.89 15.28 -11.28
CA PHE A 209 17.36 14.42 -10.19
C PHE A 209 16.88 12.98 -10.34
N LEU A 210 15.59 12.77 -10.63
CA LEU A 210 15.02 11.43 -10.83
C LEU A 210 15.66 10.72 -12.02
N GLU A 211 15.82 11.39 -13.15
CA GLU A 211 16.49 10.84 -14.33
C GLU A 211 17.93 10.46 -14.04
N THR A 212 18.67 11.31 -13.34
CA THR A 212 20.06 11.05 -12.95
C THR A 212 20.16 9.91 -11.94
N PHE A 213 19.31 9.91 -10.91
CA PHE A 213 19.28 8.87 -9.88
C PHE A 213 18.97 7.50 -10.47
N PHE A 214 17.97 7.44 -11.34
CA PHE A 214 17.57 6.22 -12.02
C PHE A 214 18.35 5.98 -13.31
N SER A 215 19.42 6.72 -13.62
CA SER A 215 20.21 6.51 -14.84
C SER A 215 20.96 5.17 -14.82
N ILE A 216 21.45 4.73 -15.98
CA ILE A 216 22.10 3.43 -16.20
C ILE A 216 23.34 3.24 -15.29
N SER A 217 23.97 4.32 -14.82
CA SER A 217 25.01 4.30 -13.80
C SER A 217 24.47 4.89 -12.49
N PRO A 218 23.74 4.11 -11.67
CA PRO A 218 23.15 4.62 -10.45
C PRO A 218 24.26 5.16 -9.54
N ASN A 219 24.04 6.33 -8.96
CA ASN A 219 24.89 6.83 -7.91
C ASN A 219 24.84 5.82 -6.74
N VAL A 220 25.91 5.03 -6.59
CA VAL A 220 25.99 3.92 -5.60
C VAL A 220 25.71 4.43 -4.18
N SER A 221 26.13 5.65 -3.85
CA SER A 221 25.86 6.27 -2.56
C SER A 221 24.36 6.54 -2.36
N ALA A 222 23.69 7.09 -3.37
CA ALA A 222 22.25 7.37 -3.32
C ALA A 222 21.43 6.07 -3.31
N TYR A 223 21.81 5.07 -4.11
CA TYR A 223 21.22 3.73 -4.09
C TYR A 223 21.33 3.10 -2.70
N HIS A 224 22.51 3.14 -2.09
CA HIS A 224 22.74 2.60 -0.75
C HIS A 224 21.97 3.39 0.33
N ALA A 225 21.89 4.72 0.19
CA ALA A 225 21.15 5.57 1.11
C ALA A 225 19.65 5.26 1.10
N LEU A 226 19.03 5.04 -0.06
CA LEU A 226 17.61 4.74 -0.16
C LEU A 226 17.27 3.27 0.06
N SER A 227 18.18 2.34 -0.25
CA SER A 227 17.93 0.89 -0.08
C SER A 227 18.17 0.44 1.36
N TYR A 228 19.27 0.89 1.99
CA TYR A 228 19.69 0.38 3.29
C TYR A 228 19.52 1.40 4.42
N ARG A 229 20.01 2.63 4.23
CA ARG A 229 19.96 3.63 5.32
C ARG A 229 18.55 4.18 5.53
N ARG A 230 17.76 4.24 4.46
CA ARG A 230 16.43 4.85 4.36
C ARG A 230 16.49 6.34 4.72
N HIS A 231 16.03 7.21 3.84
CA HIS A 231 16.09 8.64 4.07
C HIS A 231 15.32 9.03 5.35
N LEU A 232 16.00 9.77 6.25
CA LEU A 232 15.55 10.12 7.61
C LEU A 232 15.06 8.92 8.44
N ARG A 233 15.49 7.70 8.12
CA ARG A 233 14.97 6.44 8.68
C ARG A 233 13.44 6.28 8.50
N LYS A 234 12.85 7.01 7.54
CA LYS A 234 11.40 7.07 7.28
C LYS A 234 11.01 6.48 5.94
N PHE A 235 11.77 6.72 4.89
CA PHE A 235 11.41 6.15 3.58
C PHE A 235 12.58 5.66 2.74
N GLY A 236 12.31 4.79 1.77
CA GLY A 236 13.33 4.24 0.89
C GLY A 236 12.75 3.36 -0.21
N ARG A 237 13.63 2.56 -0.81
CA ARG A 237 13.29 1.50 -1.77
C ARG A 237 12.19 0.58 -1.22
N ASN A 238 11.27 0.14 -2.08
CA ASN A 238 10.16 -0.77 -1.75
C ASN A 238 9.40 -0.34 -0.49
N GLN A 239 8.96 0.93 -0.46
CA GLN A 239 8.38 1.55 0.73
C GLN A 239 7.15 0.79 1.26
N MET A 240 6.23 0.36 0.39
CA MET A 240 5.01 -0.32 0.84
C MET A 240 5.32 -1.69 1.41
N SER A 241 6.20 -2.45 0.76
CA SER A 241 6.67 -3.76 1.23
C SER A 241 7.42 -3.62 2.56
N PHE A 242 8.24 -2.57 2.71
CA PHE A 242 8.90 -2.26 3.98
C PHE A 242 7.90 -1.98 5.10
N ASP A 243 6.90 -1.14 4.85
CA ASP A 243 5.83 -0.82 5.82
C ASP A 243 5.07 -2.09 6.23
N LEU A 244 4.85 -3.00 5.27
CA LEU A 244 4.27 -4.33 5.45
C LEU A 244 5.22 -5.36 6.09
N GLY A 245 6.40 -4.93 6.56
CA GLY A 245 7.30 -5.77 7.35
C GLY A 245 8.31 -6.58 6.54
N PHE A 246 8.37 -6.41 5.21
CA PHE A 246 9.36 -7.11 4.38
C PHE A 246 10.78 -6.66 4.73
N ALA A 247 11.71 -7.61 4.76
CA ALA A 247 13.10 -7.40 5.14
C ALA A 247 13.89 -6.76 3.98
N VAL A 248 14.77 -5.80 4.28
CA VAL A 248 15.49 -5.03 3.25
C VAL A 248 16.47 -5.90 2.49
N GLU A 249 16.98 -6.93 3.15
CA GLU A 249 17.92 -7.92 2.63
C GLU A 249 17.30 -8.79 1.53
N ASN A 250 15.96 -8.88 1.49
CA ASN A 250 15.22 -9.72 0.56
C ASN A 250 14.63 -8.94 -0.63
N PHE A 251 14.93 -7.65 -0.76
CA PHE A 251 14.35 -6.78 -1.80
C PHE A 251 14.67 -7.18 -3.25
N ASP A 252 15.72 -7.99 -3.44
CA ASP A 252 16.14 -8.51 -4.74
C ASP A 252 15.90 -10.03 -4.90
N ASN A 253 15.39 -10.70 -3.84
CA ASN A 253 15.10 -12.13 -3.88
C ASN A 253 13.65 -12.34 -4.36
N LEU A 254 13.49 -12.75 -5.62
CA LEU A 254 12.17 -12.94 -6.24
C LEU A 254 11.32 -14.02 -5.55
N GLU A 255 11.93 -15.08 -5.04
CA GLU A 255 11.22 -16.14 -4.31
C GLU A 255 10.69 -15.59 -2.98
N ALA A 256 11.54 -14.91 -2.20
CA ALA A 256 11.14 -14.28 -0.95
C ALA A 256 10.06 -13.20 -1.15
N ILE A 257 10.10 -12.46 -2.28
CA ILE A 257 9.04 -11.50 -2.64
C ILE A 257 7.72 -12.23 -2.89
N GLN A 258 7.73 -13.33 -3.63
CA GLN A 258 6.51 -14.09 -3.91
C GLN A 258 5.89 -14.69 -2.64
N GLU A 259 6.71 -15.29 -1.77
CA GLU A 259 6.28 -15.80 -0.47
C GLU A 259 5.69 -14.69 0.41
N PHE A 260 6.34 -13.52 0.42
CA PHE A 260 5.85 -12.35 1.13
C PHE A 260 4.48 -11.89 0.60
N ILE A 261 4.30 -11.78 -0.72
CA ILE A 261 3.02 -11.40 -1.32
C ILE A 261 1.91 -12.39 -0.92
N GLN A 262 2.17 -13.70 -0.97
CA GLN A 262 1.22 -14.72 -0.54
C GLN A 262 0.89 -14.61 0.96
N SER A 263 1.90 -14.34 1.79
CA SER A 263 1.73 -14.11 3.22
C SER A 263 0.81 -12.91 3.48
N ILE A 264 1.01 -11.77 2.80
CA ILE A 264 0.11 -10.61 2.89
C ILE A 264 -1.30 -10.98 2.40
N ASP A 265 -1.42 -11.69 1.29
CA ASP A 265 -2.72 -12.07 0.71
C ASP A 265 -3.55 -12.98 1.62
N SER A 266 -2.89 -13.82 2.41
CA SER A 266 -3.52 -14.70 3.39
C SER A 266 -3.92 -13.99 4.69
N ARG A 267 -3.20 -12.91 5.08
CA ARG A 267 -3.36 -12.23 6.38
C ARG A 267 -4.27 -11.01 6.31
N PHE A 268 -4.29 -10.31 5.18
CA PHE A 268 -5.10 -9.11 4.99
C PHE A 268 -6.47 -9.46 4.39
N HIS A 269 -7.52 -9.06 5.10
CA HIS A 269 -8.89 -9.25 4.65
C HIS A 269 -9.19 -8.39 3.43
N PHE A 270 -8.59 -7.20 3.35
CA PHE A 270 -8.70 -6.33 2.19
C PHE A 270 -7.48 -5.43 2.03
N VAL A 271 -6.96 -5.36 0.80
CA VAL A 271 -5.90 -4.46 0.39
C VAL A 271 -6.48 -3.47 -0.61
N MET A 272 -6.57 -2.21 -0.19
CA MET A 272 -7.09 -1.12 -1.00
C MET A 272 -6.07 -0.69 -2.06
N ILE A 273 -6.56 -0.14 -3.17
CA ILE A 273 -5.73 0.47 -4.22
C ILE A 273 -6.08 1.95 -4.30
N ALA A 274 -5.11 2.81 -3.98
CA ALA A 274 -5.28 4.25 -3.94
C ALA A 274 -5.65 4.84 -5.31
N ASP A 275 -5.07 4.30 -6.38
CA ASP A 275 -5.35 4.68 -7.77
C ASP A 275 -6.80 4.38 -8.19
N ARG A 276 -7.48 3.51 -7.43
CA ARG A 276 -8.88 3.11 -7.58
C ARG A 276 -9.66 3.37 -6.29
N MET A 277 -9.43 4.53 -5.68
CA MET A 277 -9.91 4.87 -4.32
C MET A 277 -11.42 4.64 -4.14
N TYR A 278 -12.26 5.10 -5.07
CA TYR A 278 -13.71 4.95 -4.93
C TYR A 278 -14.17 3.50 -4.98
N GLU A 279 -13.58 2.66 -5.85
CA GLU A 279 -13.86 1.21 -5.85
C GLU A 279 -13.41 0.57 -4.55
N SER A 280 -12.23 0.96 -4.05
CA SER A 280 -11.71 0.50 -2.77
C SER A 280 -12.62 0.88 -1.60
N LEU A 281 -13.11 2.12 -1.55
CA LEU A 281 -14.03 2.59 -0.51
C LEU A 281 -15.38 1.88 -0.56
N VAL A 282 -15.91 1.57 -1.74
CA VAL A 282 -17.15 0.80 -1.87
C VAL A 282 -16.95 -0.62 -1.32
N HIS A 283 -15.91 -1.34 -1.74
CA HIS A 283 -15.62 -2.67 -1.19
C HIS A 283 -15.41 -2.64 0.32
N LEU A 284 -14.66 -1.65 0.82
CA LEU A 284 -14.44 -1.46 2.25
C LEU A 284 -15.76 -1.23 3.00
N ARG A 285 -16.66 -0.38 2.48
CA ARG A 285 -17.99 -0.14 3.06
C ARG A 285 -18.79 -1.42 3.22
N HIS A 286 -18.80 -2.26 2.19
CA HIS A 286 -19.51 -3.54 2.20
C HIS A 286 -18.88 -4.55 3.13
N LEU A 287 -17.53 -4.60 3.20
CA LEU A 287 -16.80 -5.45 4.14
C LEU A 287 -17.10 -5.08 5.60
N LEU A 288 -17.15 -3.78 5.90
CA LEU A 288 -17.39 -3.28 7.25
C LEU A 288 -18.86 -3.19 7.62
N CYS A 289 -19.75 -3.31 6.64
CA CYS A 289 -21.18 -3.07 6.78
C CYS A 289 -21.48 -1.68 7.37
N TRP A 290 -20.74 -0.69 6.88
CA TRP A 290 -20.87 0.71 7.25
C TRP A 290 -21.81 1.45 6.30
N THR A 291 -22.31 2.59 6.75
CA THR A 291 -23.17 3.45 5.94
C THR A 291 -22.34 4.27 4.97
N VAL A 292 -22.97 4.84 3.93
CA VAL A 292 -22.29 5.76 3.02
C VAL A 292 -21.75 6.98 3.77
N ASN A 293 -22.45 7.44 4.81
CA ASN A 293 -22.04 8.61 5.60
C ASN A 293 -20.75 8.36 6.41
N ASP A 294 -20.53 7.12 6.86
CA ASP A 294 -19.30 6.74 7.56
C ASP A 294 -18.08 6.77 6.62
N MET A 295 -18.31 6.52 5.33
CA MET A 295 -17.28 6.44 4.29
C MET A 295 -16.96 7.78 3.62
N ILE A 296 -17.67 8.86 3.96
CA ILE A 296 -17.36 10.19 3.44
C ILE A 296 -15.96 10.58 3.90
N ALA A 297 -15.11 10.93 2.94
CA ALA A 297 -13.75 11.31 3.21
C ALA A 297 -13.33 12.44 2.28
N PHE A 298 -12.61 13.40 2.84
CA PHE A 298 -11.94 14.44 2.08
C PHE A 298 -10.47 14.12 1.93
N ARG A 299 -9.85 14.68 0.90
CA ARG A 299 -8.46 14.37 0.59
C ARG A 299 -7.56 15.03 1.65
N HIS A 300 -6.94 14.24 2.53
CA HIS A 300 -5.95 14.74 3.49
C HIS A 300 -4.54 14.61 2.93
N ASN A 301 -3.73 15.67 3.06
CA ASN A 301 -2.34 15.70 2.56
C ASN A 301 -2.22 15.35 1.06
N ALA A 302 -3.31 15.52 0.29
CA ALA A 302 -3.27 15.36 -1.15
C ALA A 302 -2.71 16.62 -1.77
N ARG A 303 -1.84 16.45 -2.76
CA ARG A 303 -1.34 17.57 -3.53
C ARG A 303 -2.41 18.04 -4.51
N SER A 304 -2.33 19.31 -4.88
CA SER A 304 -3.12 19.82 -6.01
C SER A 304 -2.66 19.15 -7.30
N ASP A 305 -3.63 18.81 -8.16
CA ASP A 305 -3.37 18.06 -9.40
C ASP A 305 -2.41 18.82 -10.35
N ASN A 306 -2.33 20.16 -10.22
CA ASN A 306 -1.43 21.04 -10.99
C ASN A 306 0.06 20.85 -10.69
N ASN A 307 0.42 20.14 -9.63
CA ASN A 307 1.82 19.99 -9.21
C ASN A 307 2.42 18.63 -9.59
N ILE A 308 1.68 17.73 -10.26
CA ILE A 308 2.12 16.35 -10.52
C ILE A 308 3.16 16.32 -11.64
N GLU A 309 4.34 15.75 -11.36
CA GLU A 309 5.39 15.57 -12.37
C GLU A 309 5.03 14.44 -13.35
N HIS A 310 5.26 14.67 -14.63
CA HIS A 310 5.01 13.69 -15.69
C HIS A 310 6.31 12.98 -16.11
N PHE A 311 6.45 11.71 -15.74
CA PHE A 311 7.63 10.91 -16.07
C PHE A 311 7.57 10.31 -17.48
N THR A 312 8.72 10.23 -18.14
CA THR A 312 8.91 9.46 -19.38
C THR A 312 8.69 7.97 -19.13
N ASP A 313 8.22 7.20 -20.12
CA ASP A 313 7.92 5.78 -19.92
C ASP A 313 9.14 4.95 -19.55
N ASP A 314 10.29 5.32 -20.09
CA ASP A 314 11.60 4.76 -19.74
C ASP A 314 11.95 5.00 -18.26
N LEU A 315 11.79 6.23 -17.75
CA LEU A 315 11.97 6.51 -16.32
C LEU A 315 10.98 5.72 -15.45
N LYS A 316 9.71 5.61 -15.87
CA LYS A 316 8.71 4.79 -15.15
C LYS A 316 9.17 3.34 -15.03
N GLN A 317 9.70 2.75 -16.09
CA GLN A 317 10.19 1.37 -16.07
C GLN A 317 11.35 1.20 -15.08
N ARG A 318 12.30 2.13 -15.05
CA ARG A 318 13.42 2.10 -14.10
C ARG A 318 12.97 2.26 -12.66
N ILE A 319 12.00 3.14 -12.39
CA ILE A 319 11.39 3.27 -11.06
C ILE A 319 10.74 1.95 -10.61
N ARG A 320 10.03 1.27 -11.51
CA ARG A 320 9.42 -0.05 -11.21
C ARG A 320 10.45 -1.13 -10.93
N LEU A 321 11.52 -1.19 -11.73
CA LEU A 321 12.61 -2.14 -11.51
C LEU A 321 13.34 -1.89 -10.18
N PHE A 322 13.59 -0.61 -9.85
CA PHE A 322 14.15 -0.27 -8.55
C PHE A 322 13.22 -0.66 -7.41
N ASN A 323 11.90 -0.52 -7.57
CA ASN A 323 10.90 -0.91 -6.57
C ASN A 323 10.22 -2.25 -6.91
N ILE A 324 10.99 -3.27 -7.30
CA ILE A 324 10.43 -4.53 -7.83
C ILE A 324 9.50 -5.26 -6.86
N ALA A 325 9.77 -5.24 -5.55
CA ALA A 325 8.89 -5.88 -4.57
C ALA A 325 7.54 -5.16 -4.49
N ASP A 326 7.55 -3.82 -4.48
CA ASP A 326 6.34 -3.01 -4.49
C ASP A 326 5.56 -3.15 -5.82
N GLU A 327 6.25 -3.27 -6.95
CA GLU A 327 5.62 -3.49 -8.26
C GLU A 327 4.88 -4.83 -8.32
N LEU A 328 5.52 -5.92 -7.90
CA LEU A 328 4.90 -7.23 -7.88
C LEU A 328 3.74 -7.30 -6.88
N LEU A 329 3.92 -6.70 -5.69
CA LEU A 329 2.87 -6.58 -4.68
C LEU A 329 1.66 -5.80 -5.20
N TYR A 330 1.89 -4.62 -5.79
CA TYR A 330 0.84 -3.76 -6.33
C TYR A 330 0.06 -4.46 -7.44
N LYS A 331 0.76 -5.11 -8.39
CA LYS A 331 0.13 -5.83 -9.50
C LYS A 331 -0.79 -6.94 -8.99
N HIS A 332 -0.33 -7.75 -8.04
CA HIS A 332 -1.14 -8.83 -7.44
C HIS A 332 -2.47 -8.32 -6.86
N PHE A 333 -2.41 -7.27 -6.04
CA PHE A 333 -3.59 -6.73 -5.38
C PHE A 333 -4.48 -5.87 -6.30
N SER A 334 -3.90 -5.19 -7.30
CA SER A 334 -4.66 -4.50 -8.34
C SER A 334 -5.48 -5.48 -9.18
N ASP A 335 -4.88 -6.61 -9.57
CA ASP A 335 -5.59 -7.69 -10.27
C ASP A 335 -6.64 -8.34 -9.37
N LYS A 336 -6.35 -8.52 -8.07
CA LYS A 336 -7.34 -8.99 -7.08
C LYS A 336 -8.53 -8.05 -6.98
N LEU A 337 -8.30 -6.73 -6.91
CA LEU A 337 -9.38 -5.73 -6.89
C LEU A 337 -10.21 -5.78 -8.18
N THR A 338 -9.59 -5.95 -9.34
CA THR A 338 -10.29 -6.14 -10.62
C THR A 338 -11.23 -7.35 -10.57
N ARG A 339 -10.76 -8.49 -10.07
CA ARG A 339 -11.59 -9.69 -9.90
C ARG A 339 -12.74 -9.46 -8.91
N LEU A 340 -12.48 -8.79 -7.78
CA LEU A 340 -13.49 -8.45 -6.79
C LEU A 340 -14.58 -7.53 -7.36
N THR A 341 -14.19 -6.48 -8.10
CA THR A 341 -15.14 -5.57 -8.76
C THR A 341 -15.98 -6.30 -9.81
N LYS A 342 -15.38 -7.18 -10.62
CA LYS A 342 -16.13 -7.98 -11.58
C LYS A 342 -17.17 -8.89 -10.89
N LYS A 343 -16.80 -9.51 -9.76
CA LYS A 343 -17.71 -10.35 -8.95
C LYS A 343 -18.82 -9.54 -8.27
N PHE A 344 -18.51 -8.32 -7.82
CA PHE A 344 -19.49 -7.40 -7.24
C PHE A 344 -20.48 -6.87 -8.30
N GLY A 345 -20.05 -6.85 -9.56
CA GLY A 345 -20.81 -6.41 -10.72
C GLY A 345 -20.48 -4.97 -11.08
N ASN A 346 -19.92 -4.75 -12.27
CA ASN A 346 -19.44 -3.44 -12.72
C ASN A 346 -20.54 -2.37 -12.69
N GLY A 347 -21.77 -2.70 -13.13
CA GLY A 347 -22.91 -1.77 -13.08
C GLY A 347 -23.32 -1.40 -11.65
N THR A 348 -23.30 -2.36 -10.72
CA THR A 348 -23.56 -2.12 -9.30
C THR A 348 -22.46 -1.26 -8.68
N MET A 349 -21.20 -1.55 -8.99
CA MET A 349 -20.05 -0.76 -8.56
C MET A 349 -20.18 0.71 -8.98
N GLN A 350 -20.51 0.98 -10.24
CA GLN A 350 -20.68 2.35 -10.71
C GLN A 350 -21.82 3.09 -10.00
N LYS A 351 -22.93 2.40 -9.70
CA LYS A 351 -24.03 2.99 -8.90
C LYS A 351 -23.59 3.35 -7.49
N GLU A 352 -22.88 2.44 -6.82
CA GLU A 352 -22.34 2.66 -5.47
C GLU A 352 -21.31 3.79 -5.43
N ILE A 353 -20.43 3.87 -6.43
CA ILE A 353 -19.46 4.97 -6.58
C ILE A 353 -20.19 6.30 -6.77
N SER A 354 -21.18 6.36 -7.66
CA SER A 354 -21.96 7.58 -7.88
C SER A 354 -22.71 8.02 -6.63
N HIS A 355 -23.24 7.07 -5.87
CA HIS A 355 -23.88 7.36 -4.59
C HIS A 355 -22.90 7.94 -3.56
N LEU A 356 -21.72 7.32 -3.40
CA LEU A 356 -20.68 7.81 -2.50
C LEU A 356 -20.14 9.20 -2.91
N LYS A 357 -19.91 9.42 -4.21
CA LYS A 357 -19.53 10.73 -4.76
C LYS A 357 -20.59 11.80 -4.49
N SER A 358 -21.86 11.47 -4.71
CA SER A 358 -22.98 12.39 -4.44
C SER A 358 -23.07 12.75 -2.96
N ALA A 359 -22.97 11.77 -2.07
CA ALA A 359 -22.98 11.99 -0.62
C ALA A 359 -21.79 12.86 -0.17
N THR A 360 -20.59 12.59 -0.70
CA THR A 360 -19.38 13.37 -0.43
C THR A 360 -19.54 14.81 -0.91
N LYS A 361 -20.05 15.02 -2.13
CA LYS A 361 -20.34 16.36 -2.67
C LYS A 361 -21.35 17.11 -1.81
N LYS A 362 -22.44 16.46 -1.39
CA LYS A 362 -23.44 17.08 -0.50
C LYS A 362 -22.84 17.49 0.83
N MET A 363 -22.00 16.64 1.44
CA MET A 363 -21.30 16.97 2.68
C MET A 363 -20.32 18.13 2.50
N PHE A 364 -19.60 18.17 1.38
CA PHE A 364 -18.70 19.26 1.05
C PHE A 364 -19.45 20.61 1.04
N HIS A 365 -20.54 20.74 0.28
CA HIS A 365 -21.31 21.99 0.20
C HIS A 365 -21.97 22.39 1.53
N LYS A 366 -22.22 21.41 2.41
CA LYS A 366 -22.72 21.67 3.77
C LYS A 366 -21.63 22.27 4.67
N CYS A 367 -20.38 21.85 4.50
CA CYS A 367 -19.29 22.20 5.42
C CYS A 367 -18.38 23.32 4.90
N PHE A 368 -18.21 23.46 3.58
CA PHE A 368 -17.17 24.26 2.95
C PHE A 368 -17.71 25.03 1.74
N LYS A 369 -17.08 26.17 1.43
CA LYS A 369 -17.40 27.00 0.26
C LYS A 369 -16.62 26.57 -0.98
N ASP A 370 -15.30 26.38 -0.82
CA ASP A 370 -14.36 26.11 -1.90
C ASP A 370 -13.18 25.24 -1.41
N GLU A 371 -12.59 24.49 -2.35
CA GLU A 371 -11.29 23.83 -2.18
C GLU A 371 -10.21 24.83 -2.59
N ASP A 372 -9.30 25.17 -1.67
CA ASP A 372 -8.14 26.00 -1.99
C ASP A 372 -7.05 25.11 -2.60
N SER A 373 -7.09 24.99 -3.92
CA SER A 373 -6.10 24.27 -4.73
C SER A 373 -4.84 25.10 -5.03
N ASN A 374 -4.77 26.37 -4.60
CA ASN A 374 -3.62 27.25 -4.85
C ASN A 374 -2.44 26.98 -3.90
N THR A 375 -2.61 26.05 -2.97
CA THR A 375 -1.56 25.61 -2.04
C THR A 375 -1.02 24.24 -2.46
N MET A 376 0.21 23.89 -2.04
CA MET A 376 0.84 22.60 -2.39
C MET A 376 0.03 21.39 -1.91
N ILE A 377 -0.87 21.57 -0.94
CA ILE A 377 -1.75 20.55 -0.37
C ILE A 377 -3.18 21.09 -0.43
N VAL A 378 -4.16 20.27 -0.79
CA VAL A 378 -5.58 20.67 -0.80
C VAL A 378 -5.99 21.15 0.60
N ASN A 379 -6.41 22.41 0.68
CA ASN A 379 -6.98 23.01 1.87
C ASN A 379 -8.48 23.31 1.67
N TYR A 380 -9.24 23.33 2.75
CA TYR A 380 -10.68 23.57 2.72
C TYR A 380 -11.00 24.93 3.35
N ARG A 381 -11.57 25.87 2.59
CA ARG A 381 -11.95 27.19 3.13
C ARG A 381 -13.26 27.10 3.90
N GLN A 382 -13.21 27.63 5.12
CA GLN A 382 -14.20 27.38 6.16
C GLN A 382 -15.41 28.32 6.03
N ASN A 383 -16.56 27.84 6.47
CA ASN A 383 -17.74 28.67 6.75
C ASN A 383 -17.82 28.93 8.27
N HIS A 384 -18.34 30.08 8.71
CA HIS A 384 -18.45 30.41 10.15
C HIS A 384 -19.19 29.31 10.96
N THR A 385 -18.77 29.14 12.23
CA THR A 385 -19.25 28.16 13.24
C THR A 385 -19.41 26.72 12.73
N MET A 386 -18.27 26.07 12.51
CA MET A 386 -18.19 24.70 11.99
C MET A 386 -18.76 23.67 12.98
N SER A 387 -19.74 22.87 12.53
CA SER A 387 -20.21 21.72 13.32
C SER A 387 -19.06 20.72 13.57
N LYS A 388 -19.07 20.02 14.71
CA LYS A 388 -18.09 18.96 15.02
C LYS A 388 -17.90 17.97 13.87
N THR A 389 -18.99 17.59 13.20
CA THR A 389 -18.92 16.65 12.05
C THR A 389 -18.10 17.21 10.89
N CYS A 390 -18.23 18.50 10.59
CA CYS A 390 -17.45 19.15 9.55
C CYS A 390 -15.99 19.34 9.96
N HIS A 391 -15.73 19.64 11.23
CA HIS A 391 -14.37 19.75 11.76
C HIS A 391 -13.62 18.41 11.66
N ASP A 392 -14.24 17.33 12.16
CA ASP A 392 -13.65 16.00 12.20
C ASP A 392 -13.36 15.45 10.79
N LEU A 393 -14.06 15.96 9.76
CA LEU A 393 -13.86 15.60 8.34
C LEU A 393 -12.56 16.15 7.73
N VAL A 394 -11.97 17.20 8.30
CA VAL A 394 -10.79 17.88 7.75
C VAL A 394 -9.65 18.06 8.76
N ILE A 395 -9.89 17.74 10.04
CA ILE A 395 -8.86 17.80 11.07
C ILE A 395 -7.63 16.98 10.68
N ALA A 396 -6.44 17.59 10.85
CA ALA A 396 -5.18 16.93 10.57
C ALA A 396 -4.90 15.79 11.56
N GLU A 397 -4.10 14.81 11.13
CA GLU A 397 -3.81 13.58 11.89
C GLU A 397 -3.27 13.84 13.30
N LEU A 398 -2.30 14.75 13.45
CA LEU A 398 -1.66 15.02 14.74
C LEU A 398 -2.65 15.63 15.75
N PRO A 399 -3.31 16.79 15.46
CA PRO A 399 -4.34 17.33 16.35
C PRO A 399 -5.47 16.35 16.67
N TYR A 400 -5.90 15.52 15.70
CA TYR A 400 -6.96 14.56 15.98
C TYR A 400 -6.49 13.43 16.90
N THR A 401 -5.25 12.97 16.71
CA THR A 401 -4.64 11.97 17.59
C THR A 401 -4.50 12.54 19.01
N ASP A 402 -4.10 13.81 19.16
CA ASP A 402 -4.02 14.48 20.46
C ASP A 402 -5.38 14.54 21.15
N LEU A 403 -6.43 14.99 20.43
CA LEU A 403 -7.81 15.03 20.92
C LEU A 403 -8.31 13.66 21.39
N LEU A 404 -8.02 12.60 20.64
CA LEU A 404 -8.42 11.24 20.99
C LEU A 404 -7.65 10.73 22.22
N ARG A 405 -6.37 11.08 22.36
CA ARG A 405 -5.56 10.74 23.55
C ARG A 405 -6.14 11.40 24.80
N GLU A 406 -6.54 12.67 24.73
CA GLU A 406 -7.18 13.39 25.83
C GLU A 406 -8.50 12.74 26.23
N LYS A 407 -9.40 12.50 25.27
CA LYS A 407 -10.71 11.86 25.51
C LYS A 407 -10.58 10.49 26.18
N GLN A 408 -9.72 9.63 25.65
CA GLN A 408 -9.52 8.28 26.19
C GLN A 408 -8.83 8.27 27.55
N SER A 409 -8.10 9.34 27.91
CA SER A 409 -7.47 9.45 29.24
C SER A 409 -8.47 9.97 30.28
N GLN A 410 -9.36 10.90 29.92
CA GLN A 410 -10.42 11.40 30.80
C GLN A 410 -11.44 10.32 31.18
N HIS A 411 -11.81 9.44 30.24
CA HIS A 411 -12.74 8.33 30.51
C HIS A 411 -12.19 7.32 31.53
N GLN A 412 -10.86 7.24 31.67
CA GLN A 412 -10.24 6.39 32.69
C GLN A 412 -10.40 7.00 34.08
N THR A 413 -10.18 8.31 34.25
CA THR A 413 -10.31 8.98 35.55
C THR A 413 -11.73 8.87 36.13
N THR A 414 -12.77 8.92 35.29
CA THR A 414 -14.16 8.78 35.72
C THR A 414 -14.51 7.36 36.16
N THR A 415 -13.84 6.34 35.63
CA THR A 415 -14.11 4.93 35.96
C THR A 415 -13.51 4.50 37.31
N PHE A 416 -12.53 5.25 37.84
CA PHE A 416 -11.92 4.99 39.15
C PHE A 416 -12.56 5.79 40.31
N ILE A 417 -13.57 6.63 40.03
CA ILE A 417 -14.24 7.49 41.03
C ILE A 417 -15.65 6.98 41.39
N ILE A 418 -16.09 5.86 40.80
CA ILE A 418 -17.35 5.17 41.13
C ILE A 418 -16.98 3.85 41.80
#